data_AF-A0A4Q3J2I6-F1
#
_entry.id   AF-A0A4Q3J2I6-F1
#
_cell.length_a   1.000
_cell.length_b   1.000
_cell.length_c   1.000
_cell.angle_alpha   90.00
_cell.angle_beta   90.00
_cell.angle_gamma   90.00
#
_symmetry.space_group_name_H-M   'P 1'
#
loop_
_entity.id
_entity.type
_entity.pdbx_description
1 polymer ?
#
loop_
_entity_poly.entity_id
_entity_poly.type
_entity_poly.pdbx_seq_one_letter_code
_entity_poly.pdbx_strand_id
1 'polypeptide(L)'
;MTQQLRLLLILLGLAIASLATAGQAMAHAALTKTVPADGAVVASAPGELSLSFSEPVSPLVLNLIGPDGTIRFSTSGETGSLKLRLSSP
;
A
#
# COMPACT_ATOMS: atom_id res chain seq x y z
N MET A 1 -0.31 -46.72 -21.15
CA MET A 1 -1.24 -45.56 -21.17
C MET A 1 -1.72 -45.15 -19.76
N THR A 2 -2.08 -46.09 -18.89
CA THR A 2 -2.54 -45.80 -17.51
C THR A 2 -1.51 -45.09 -16.62
N GLN A 3 -0.22 -45.41 -16.76
CA GLN A 3 0.85 -44.80 -15.96
C GLN A 3 1.08 -43.32 -16.31
N GLN A 4 0.98 -42.97 -17.59
CA GLN A 4 1.07 -41.57 -18.03
C GLN A 4 -0.14 -40.76 -17.57
N LEU A 5 -1.35 -41.34 -17.63
CA LEU A 5 -2.55 -40.70 -17.09
C LEU A 5 -2.42 -40.42 -15.59
N ARG A 6 -1.89 -41.37 -14.81
CA ARG A 6 -1.62 -41.19 -13.37
C ARG A 6 -0.61 -40.07 -13.12
N LEU A 7 0.50 -40.04 -13.85
CA LEU A 7 1.50 -38.97 -13.72
C LEU A 7 0.91 -37.60 -14.02
N LEU A 8 0.10 -37.49 -15.08
CA LEU A 8 -0.53 -36.24 -15.48
C LEU A 8 -1.51 -35.74 -14.41
N LEU A 9 -2.31 -36.64 -13.82
CA LEU A 9 -3.20 -36.30 -12.70
C LEU A 9 -2.44 -35.86 -11.45
N ILE A 10 -1.31 -36.51 -11.13
CA ILE A 10 -0.47 -36.12 -10.00
C ILE A 10 0.11 -34.72 -10.23
N LEU A 11 0.66 -34.44 -11.41
CA LEU A 11 1.22 -33.12 -11.73
C LEU A 11 0.16 -32.03 -11.70
N LEU A 12 -1.04 -32.30 -12.23
CA LEU A 12 -2.16 -31.36 -12.19
C LEU A 12 -2.59 -31.08 -10.75
N GLY A 13 -2.71 -32.13 -9.91
CA GLY A 13 -3.02 -31.97 -8.49
C GLY A 13 -1.97 -31.14 -7.76
N LEU A 14 -0.68 -31.36 -8.06
CA LEU A 14 0.43 -30.61 -7.47
C LEU A 14 0.41 -29.13 -7.90
N ALA A 15 0.10 -28.86 -9.16
CA ALA A 15 -0.03 -27.50 -9.67
C ALA A 15 -1.20 -26.76 -9.01
N ILE A 16 -2.36 -27.39 -8.87
CA ILE A 16 -3.52 -26.76 -8.19
C ILE A 16 -3.20 -26.51 -6.71
N ALA A 17 -2.56 -27.47 -6.04
CA ALA A 17 -2.15 -27.34 -4.65
C ALA A 17 -1.14 -26.18 -4.45
N SER A 18 -0.21 -25.98 -5.38
CA SER A 18 0.75 -24.88 -5.28
C SER A 18 0.09 -23.51 -5.43
N LEU A 19 -0.91 -23.37 -6.31
CA LEU A 19 -1.69 -22.14 -6.45
C LEU A 19 -2.48 -21.81 -5.18
N ALA A 20 -2.97 -22.81 -4.44
CA ALA A 20 -3.67 -22.59 -3.18
C ALA A 20 -2.76 -22.02 -2.07
N THR A 21 -1.45 -22.20 -2.19
CA THR A 21 -0.45 -21.66 -1.26
C THR A 21 0.19 -20.36 -1.74
N ALA A 22 -0.09 -19.94 -2.98
CA ALA A 22 0.44 -18.69 -3.50
C ALA A 22 -0.24 -17.50 -2.81
N GLY A 23 0.55 -16.61 -2.20
CA GLY A 23 0.05 -15.34 -1.70
C GLY A 23 -0.47 -14.43 -2.82
N GLN A 24 -1.16 -13.35 -2.46
CA GLN A 24 -1.55 -12.33 -3.44
C GLN A 24 -0.30 -11.77 -4.13
N ALA A 25 -0.28 -11.79 -5.46
CA ALA A 25 0.74 -11.08 -6.22
C ALA A 25 0.50 -9.56 -6.03
N MET A 26 1.18 -8.97 -5.05
CA MET A 26 1.15 -7.53 -4.79
C MET A 26 1.95 -6.86 -5.92
N ALA A 27 1.26 -6.25 -6.88
CA ALA A 27 1.91 -5.78 -8.09
C ALA A 27 2.67 -4.47 -7.84
N HIS A 28 2.06 -3.43 -7.26
CA HIS A 28 2.69 -2.18 -6.76
C HIS A 28 1.67 -1.45 -5.87
N ALA A 29 2.09 -0.92 -4.71
CA ALA A 29 1.21 -0.12 -3.86
C ALA A 29 0.84 1.22 -4.50
N ALA A 30 -0.40 1.37 -4.95
CA ALA A 30 -0.90 2.61 -5.53
C ALA A 30 -1.65 3.45 -4.49
N LEU A 31 -1.46 4.77 -4.53
CA LEU A 31 -2.24 5.71 -3.71
C LEU A 31 -3.67 5.79 -4.26
N THR A 32 -4.66 5.42 -3.46
CA THR A 32 -6.07 5.34 -3.87
C THR A 32 -6.91 6.49 -3.32
N LYS A 33 -6.50 7.10 -2.20
CA LYS A 33 -7.22 8.22 -1.58
C LYS A 33 -6.30 9.09 -0.74
N THR A 34 -6.60 10.38 -0.72
CA THR A 34 -6.03 11.36 0.20
C THR A 34 -7.12 12.13 0.94
N VAL A 35 -6.85 12.50 2.18
CA VAL A 35 -7.66 13.44 2.96
C VAL A 35 -6.74 14.44 3.65
N PRO A 36 -6.84 15.75 3.36
CA PRO A 36 -7.65 16.38 2.30
C PRO A 36 -7.34 15.83 0.91
N ALA A 37 -8.29 15.98 -0.02
CA ALA A 37 -8.10 15.56 -1.40
C ALA A 37 -6.93 16.32 -2.05
N ASP A 38 -6.31 15.72 -3.06
CA ASP A 38 -5.26 16.41 -3.81
C ASP A 38 -5.78 17.72 -4.43
N GLY A 39 -4.96 18.77 -4.37
CA GLY A 39 -5.33 20.12 -4.79
C GLY A 39 -6.45 20.80 -3.97
N ALA A 40 -6.90 20.21 -2.85
CA ALA A 40 -7.97 20.78 -2.05
C ALA A 40 -7.52 22.09 -1.37
N VAL A 41 -8.35 23.13 -1.51
CA VAL A 41 -8.27 24.34 -0.71
C VAL A 41 -9.19 24.17 0.49
N VAL A 42 -8.59 24.00 1.67
CA VAL A 42 -9.32 23.83 2.93
C VAL A 42 -9.42 25.16 3.67
N ALA A 43 -10.56 25.39 4.32
CA ALA A 43 -10.84 26.66 5.02
C ALA A 43 -9.97 26.89 6.25
N SER A 44 -9.44 25.83 6.85
CA SER A 44 -8.57 25.85 8.02
C SER A 44 -7.48 24.80 7.91
N ALA A 45 -6.37 24.99 8.61
CA ALA A 45 -5.28 24.02 8.65
C ALA A 45 -5.80 22.65 9.17
N PRO A 46 -5.56 21.54 8.44
CA PRO A 46 -5.98 20.22 8.88
C PRO A 46 -5.09 19.73 10.04
N GLY A 47 -5.68 19.05 11.02
CA GLY A 47 -4.91 18.41 12.11
C GLY A 47 -4.30 17.06 11.72
N GLU A 48 -4.75 16.47 10.60
CA GLU A 48 -4.29 15.17 10.12
C GLU A 48 -4.35 15.12 8.58
N LEU A 49 -3.35 14.48 7.98
CA LEU A 49 -3.33 14.07 6.58
C LEU A 49 -3.42 12.54 6.53
N SER A 50 -4.33 12.00 5.74
CA SER A 50 -4.50 10.55 5.57
C SER A 50 -4.25 10.15 4.12
N LEU A 51 -3.42 9.12 3.93
CA LEU A 51 -3.12 8.51 2.64
C LEU A 51 -3.49 7.01 2.70
N SER A 52 -4.33 6.58 1.76
CA SER A 52 -4.76 5.18 1.63
C SER A 52 -4.17 4.56 0.37
N PHE A 53 -3.66 3.34 0.51
CA PHE A 53 -3.03 2.60 -0.58
C PHE A 53 -3.83 1.34 -0.92
N SER A 54 -3.68 0.84 -2.13
CA SER A 54 -4.30 -0.43 -2.57
C SER A 54 -3.69 -1.66 -1.89
N GLU A 55 -2.48 -1.52 -1.34
CA GLU A 55 -1.75 -2.56 -0.63
C GLU A 55 -1.12 -2.01 0.65
N PRO A 56 -0.79 -2.89 1.62
CA PRO A 56 0.02 -2.53 2.77
C PRO A 56 1.33 -1.82 2.38
N VAL A 57 1.63 -0.68 3.02
CA VAL A 57 2.88 0.08 2.81
C VAL A 57 3.62 0.34 4.11
N SER A 58 4.95 0.28 4.06
CA SER A 58 5.85 0.73 5.12
C SER A 58 6.78 1.80 4.53
N PRO A 59 6.36 3.08 4.50
CA PRO A 59 7.09 4.12 3.81
C PRO A 59 8.40 4.44 4.55
N LEU A 60 9.51 4.44 3.80
CA LEU A 60 10.83 4.80 4.31
C LEU A 60 10.98 6.31 4.56
N VAL A 61 10.35 7.11 3.71
CA VAL A 61 10.40 8.58 3.76
C VAL A 61 9.01 9.12 3.50
N LEU A 62 8.58 10.05 4.36
CA LEU A 62 7.40 10.86 4.14
C LEU A 62 7.72 12.31 4.46
N ASN A 63 7.74 13.18 3.46
CA ASN A 63 8.08 14.59 3.63
C ASN A 63 6.85 15.49 3.50
N LEU A 64 6.65 16.35 4.49
CA LEU A 64 5.72 17.48 4.36
C LEU A 64 6.49 18.71 3.87
N ILE A 65 6.15 19.21 2.69
CA ILE A 65 6.85 20.33 2.05
C ILE A 65 5.99 21.58 2.18
N GLY A 66 6.56 22.65 2.73
CA GLY A 66 5.91 23.96 2.82
C GLY A 66 5.87 24.70 1.49
N PRO A 67 5.08 25.79 1.39
CA PRO A 67 5.03 26.63 0.18
C PRO A 67 6.40 27.27 -0.16
N ASP A 68 7.27 27.39 0.84
CA ASP A 68 8.65 27.85 0.76
C ASP A 68 9.65 26.76 0.34
N GLY A 69 9.19 25.53 0.10
CA GLY A 69 10.02 24.39 -0.29
C GLY A 69 10.74 23.70 0.88
N THR A 70 10.52 24.15 2.12
CA THR A 70 11.15 23.56 3.31
C THR A 70 10.44 22.27 3.74
N ILE A 71 11.23 21.25 4.12
CA ILE A 71 10.69 20.01 4.69
C ILE A 71 10.39 20.25 6.17
N ARG A 72 9.12 20.13 6.55
CA ARG A 72 8.62 20.41 7.90
C ARG A 72 8.49 19.16 8.77
N PHE A 73 8.52 17.98 8.15
CA PHE A 73 8.34 16.71 8.84
C PHE A 73 8.93 15.55 8.04
N SER A 74 9.49 14.55 8.74
CA SER A 74 9.89 13.26 8.18
C SER A 74 9.52 12.11 9.13
N THR A 75 8.83 11.07 8.65
CA THR A 75 8.55 9.86 9.45
C THR A 75 8.52 8.57 8.63
N SER A 76 8.56 7.45 9.36
CA SER A 76 8.32 6.09 8.89
C SER A 76 6.92 5.65 9.35
N GLY A 77 6.08 5.15 8.44
CA GLY A 77 4.66 4.88 8.69
C GLY A 77 4.33 3.43 9.06
N GLU A 78 3.20 3.24 9.74
CA GLU A 78 2.60 1.91 10.00
C GLU A 78 1.88 1.34 8.77
N THR A 79 1.80 0.01 8.73
CA THR A 79 1.44 -0.82 7.58
C THR A 79 0.03 -0.54 7.02
N GLY A 80 -0.03 0.09 5.83
CA GLY A 80 -1.22 0.09 4.94
C GLY A 80 -2.16 1.30 4.98
N SER A 81 -2.07 2.17 5.99
CA SER A 81 -2.72 3.49 5.95
C SER A 81 -1.84 4.49 6.69
N LEU A 82 -1.43 5.53 5.98
CA LEU A 82 -0.53 6.50 6.55
C LEU A 82 -1.31 7.72 7.04
N LYS A 83 -1.29 7.91 8.35
CA LYS A 83 -1.86 9.08 9.01
C LYS A 83 -0.76 9.96 9.56
N LEU A 84 -0.59 11.13 8.97
CA LEU A 84 0.29 12.16 9.46
C LEU A 84 -0.51 13.13 10.32
N ARG A 85 -0.32 13.07 11.64
CA ARG A 85 -0.84 14.10 12.54
C ARG A 85 0.04 15.34 12.43
N LEU A 86 -0.58 16.46 12.04
CA LEU A 86 0.07 17.76 12.03
C LEU A 86 -0.06 18.32 13.44
N SER A 87 1.05 18.45 14.16
CA SER A 87 1.06 19.16 15.44
C SER A 87 0.50 20.56 15.22
N SER A 88 -0.53 20.91 15.98
CA SER A 88 -1.12 22.25 15.96
C SER A 88 -0.02 23.28 16.26
N PRO A 89 0.01 24.45 15.58
CA PRO A 89 0.91 25.53 15.94
C PRO A 89 0.65 26.05 17.36
#